data_AF-A0AA41NFD0-F1
#
_entry.id   AF-A0AA41NFD0-F1
#
_cell.length_a   1.000
_cell.length_b   1.000
_cell.length_c   1.000
_cell.angle_alpha   90.00
_cell.angle_beta   90.00
_cell.angle_gamma   90.00
#
_symmetry.space_group_name_H-M   'P 1'
#
loop_
_entity.id
_entity.type
_entity.pdbx_description
1 polymer ?
#
loop_
_entity_poly.entity_id
_entity_poly.type
_entity_poly.pdbx_seq_one_letter_code
_entity_poly.pdbx_strand_id
1 'polypeptide(L)'
;MKKSLADEAEVHLKFSAKLHSEVEKPLMNFRENFKKDMKKCYHHIADLLKQLASRYALVEKARKALTERQRDLEMKTQQLEIKLSNKTEEDIKKARRKSTQAEMVTTTLELERLEVERVEMIWQHLCQYTQLRHETDMFNQSTIEPVDQLLRKVDPAKDREHKTGNIRPVDMEI
;
A
#
# COMPACT_ATOMS: atom_id res chain seq x y z
N MET A 1 37.39 0.57 24.64
CA MET A 1 36.23 -0.28 25.00
C MET A 1 35.05 0.52 25.55
N LYS A 2 35.04 0.99 26.80
CA LYS A 2 33.84 1.64 27.40
C LYS A 2 33.22 2.77 26.56
N LYS A 3 34.04 3.65 25.97
CA LYS A 3 33.56 4.73 25.08
C LYS A 3 32.94 4.21 23.78
N SER A 4 33.54 3.20 23.15
CA SER A 4 33.03 2.61 21.90
C SER A 4 31.64 1.98 22.06
N LEU A 5 31.32 1.42 23.23
CA LEU A 5 29.95 0.96 23.53
C LEU A 5 28.93 2.11 23.60
N ALA A 6 29.33 3.30 24.06
CA ALA A 6 28.47 4.47 24.04
C ALA A 6 28.30 5.01 22.62
N ASP A 7 29.36 5.00 21.82
CA ASP A 7 29.34 5.39 20.41
C ASP A 7 28.41 4.44 19.60
N GLU A 8 28.48 3.12 19.83
CA GLU A 8 27.55 2.11 19.26
C GLU A 8 26.10 2.37 19.66
N ALA A 9 25.84 2.68 20.94
CA ALA A 9 24.50 3.03 21.40
C ALA A 9 23.95 4.27 20.68
N GLU A 10 24.79 5.28 20.43
CA GLU A 10 24.42 6.47 19.67
C GLU A 10 24.09 6.14 18.20
N VAL A 11 24.87 5.26 17.57
CA VAL A 11 24.60 4.79 16.19
C VAL A 11 23.21 4.15 16.11
N HIS A 12 22.88 3.23 17.03
CA HIS A 12 21.57 2.58 17.04
C HIS A 12 20.42 3.52 17.41
N LEU A 13 20.65 4.52 18.26
CA LEU A 13 19.66 5.55 18.57
C LEU A 13 19.36 6.43 17.35
N LYS A 14 20.37 6.80 16.56
CA LYS A 14 20.17 7.54 15.31
C LYS A 14 19.43 6.69 14.27
N PHE A 15 19.76 5.40 14.18
CA PHE A 15 19.05 4.47 13.31
C PHE A 15 17.57 4.36 13.64
N SER A 16 17.20 4.23 14.93
CA SER A 16 15.79 4.16 15.33
C SER A 16 15.03 5.45 15.03
N ALA A 17 15.66 6.62 15.23
CA ALA A 17 15.07 7.90 14.86
C ALA A 17 14.80 7.99 13.34
N LYS A 18 15.78 7.58 12.51
CA LYS A 18 15.62 7.54 11.05
C LYS A 18 14.56 6.54 10.61
N LEU A 19 14.51 5.33 11.19
CA LEU A 19 13.45 4.35 10.93
C LEU A 19 12.06 4.94 11.16
N HIS A 20 11.89 5.64 12.29
CA HIS A 20 10.62 6.26 12.62
C HIS A 20 10.23 7.33 11.59
N SER A 21 11.14 8.25 11.26
CA SER A 21 10.84 9.38 10.37
C SER A 21 10.76 9.02 8.89
N GLU A 22 11.59 8.11 8.43
CA GLU A 22 11.79 7.81 7.00
C GLU A 22 11.05 6.55 6.54
N VAL A 23 10.63 5.67 7.46
CA VAL A 23 9.96 4.40 7.10
C VAL A 23 8.58 4.30 7.77
N GLU A 24 8.53 4.33 9.10
CA GLU A 24 7.28 4.10 9.84
C GLU A 24 6.23 5.17 9.55
N LYS A 25 6.58 6.44 9.75
CA LYS A 25 5.64 7.55 9.60
C LYS A 25 5.09 7.70 8.17
N PRO A 26 5.90 7.64 7.10
CA PRO A 26 5.39 7.66 5.73
C PRO A 26 4.44 6.50 5.42
N LEU A 27 4.75 5.28 5.89
CA LEU A 27 3.89 4.11 5.69
C LEU A 27 2.54 4.26 6.42
N MET A 28 2.55 4.77 7.65
CA MET A 28 1.33 4.94 8.45
C MET A 28 0.42 6.06 7.94
N ASN A 29 1.02 7.14 7.44
CA ASN A 29 0.28 8.31 6.96
C ASN A 29 -0.07 8.22 5.46
N PHE A 30 0.32 7.14 4.78
CA PHE A 30 0.00 6.97 3.38
C PHE A 30 -1.52 6.80 3.19
N ARG A 31 -2.13 7.80 2.55
CA ARG A 31 -3.58 7.85 2.25
C ARG A 31 -4.46 7.65 3.47
N GLU A 32 -4.31 8.47 4.50
CA GLU A 32 -5.14 8.45 5.73
C GLU A 32 -6.66 8.40 5.48
N ASN A 33 -7.14 9.01 4.40
CA ASN A 33 -8.56 9.05 4.02
C ASN A 33 -9.04 7.86 3.16
N PHE A 34 -8.14 6.92 2.81
CA PHE A 34 -8.41 5.84 1.85
C PHE A 34 -9.66 5.02 2.18
N LYS A 35 -9.86 4.68 3.46
CA LYS A 35 -11.03 3.92 3.92
C LYS A 35 -12.35 4.65 3.63
N LYS A 36 -12.36 5.98 3.75
CA LYS A 36 -13.53 6.81 3.48
C LYS A 36 -13.80 6.88 1.98
N ASP A 37 -12.75 7.06 1.18
CA ASP A 37 -12.89 7.19 -0.28
C ASP A 37 -13.27 5.87 -0.95
N MET A 38 -12.72 4.74 -0.46
CA MET A 38 -13.17 3.41 -0.89
C MET A 38 -14.65 3.20 -0.61
N LYS A 39 -15.13 3.55 0.59
CA LYS A 39 -16.57 3.47 0.89
C LYS A 39 -17.40 4.29 -0.09
N LYS A 40 -17.01 5.53 -0.40
CA LYS A 40 -17.74 6.36 -1.39
C LYS A 40 -17.78 5.68 -2.76
N CYS A 41 -16.65 5.15 -3.22
CA CYS A 41 -16.55 4.42 -4.49
C CYS A 41 -17.48 3.21 -4.53
N TYR A 42 -17.49 2.40 -3.46
CA TYR A 42 -18.41 1.26 -3.34
C TYR A 42 -19.88 1.68 -3.40
N HIS A 43 -20.27 2.73 -2.67
CA HIS A 43 -21.65 3.22 -2.70
C HIS A 43 -22.05 3.68 -4.10
N HIS A 44 -21.16 4.42 -4.79
CA HIS A 44 -21.41 4.88 -6.15
C HIS A 44 -21.68 3.72 -7.12
N ILE A 45 -20.84 2.69 -7.11
CA ILE A 45 -21.05 1.48 -7.94
C ILE A 45 -22.33 0.74 -7.55
N ALA A 46 -22.62 0.61 -6.25
CA ALA A 46 -23.84 -0.04 -5.78
C ALA A 46 -25.11 0.70 -6.27
N ASP A 47 -25.11 2.03 -6.28
CA ASP A 47 -26.21 2.84 -6.79
C ASP A 47 -26.41 2.63 -8.30
N LEU A 48 -25.32 2.58 -9.08
CA LEU A 48 -25.38 2.28 -10.51
C LEU A 48 -25.96 0.88 -10.78
N LEU A 49 -25.54 -0.13 -10.00
CA LEU A 49 -26.08 -1.49 -10.08
C LEU A 49 -27.58 -1.53 -9.74
N LYS A 50 -28.01 -0.78 -8.73
CA LYS A 50 -29.42 -0.66 -8.35
C LYS A 50 -30.25 -0.01 -9.46
N GLN A 51 -29.73 1.04 -10.09
CA GLN A 51 -30.38 1.67 -11.24
C GLN A 51 -30.48 0.71 -12.44
N LEU A 52 -29.43 -0.07 -12.71
CA LEU A 52 -29.43 -1.08 -13.77
C LEU A 52 -30.46 -2.18 -13.50
N ALA A 53 -30.52 -2.70 -12.27
CA ALA A 53 -31.50 -3.70 -11.86
C ALA A 53 -32.94 -3.19 -12.03
N SER A 54 -33.21 -1.94 -11.64
CA SER A 54 -34.51 -1.29 -11.85
C SER A 54 -34.88 -1.19 -13.34
N ARG A 55 -33.93 -0.74 -14.19
CA ARG A 55 -34.14 -0.69 -15.64
C ARG A 55 -34.40 -2.07 -16.24
N TYR A 56 -33.67 -3.10 -15.79
CA TYR A 56 -33.87 -4.47 -16.22
C TYR A 56 -35.28 -4.97 -15.88
N ALA A 57 -35.74 -4.75 -14.65
CA ALA A 57 -37.10 -5.12 -14.24
C ALA A 57 -38.18 -4.43 -15.10
N LEU A 58 -38.00 -3.15 -15.45
CA LEU A 58 -38.91 -2.43 -16.35
C LEU A 58 -38.92 -3.03 -17.77
N VAL A 59 -37.75 -3.43 -18.28
CA VAL A 59 -37.63 -4.09 -19.59
C VAL A 59 -38.32 -5.45 -19.60
N GLU A 60 -38.12 -6.27 -18.57
CA GLU A 60 -38.79 -7.56 -18.44
C GLU A 60 -40.32 -7.41 -18.38
N LYS A 61 -40.81 -6.40 -17.64
CA LYS A 61 -42.25 -6.06 -17.60
C LYS A 61 -42.77 -5.63 -18.97
N ALA A 62 -42.04 -4.78 -19.69
CA ALA A 62 -42.41 -4.35 -21.03
C ALA A 62 -42.41 -5.51 -22.04
N ARG A 63 -41.42 -6.43 -21.95
CA ARG A 63 -41.37 -7.64 -22.78
C ARG A 63 -42.59 -8.50 -22.54
N LYS A 64 -42.95 -8.75 -21.27
CA LYS A 64 -44.14 -9.54 -20.93
C LYS A 64 -45.42 -8.92 -21.50
N ALA A 65 -45.61 -7.61 -21.32
CA ALA A 65 -46.77 -6.88 -21.85
C ALA A 65 -46.82 -6.92 -23.39
N LEU A 66 -45.67 -6.85 -24.07
CA LEU A 66 -45.60 -6.98 -25.53
C LEU A 66 -46.02 -8.38 -25.99
N THR A 67 -45.52 -9.43 -25.32
CA THR A 67 -45.90 -10.82 -25.63
C THR A 67 -47.38 -11.08 -25.38
N GLU A 68 -47.96 -10.51 -24.33
CA GLU A 68 -49.42 -10.58 -24.06
C GLU A 68 -50.21 -9.88 -25.18
N ARG A 69 -49.80 -8.68 -25.59
CA ARG A 69 -50.43 -7.97 -26.72
C ARG A 69 -50.32 -8.70 -28.05
N GLN A 70 -49.18 -9.36 -28.32
CA GLN A 70 -49.01 -10.17 -29.52
C GLN A 70 -49.95 -11.38 -29.52
N ARG A 71 -50.12 -12.07 -28.39
CA ARG A 71 -51.11 -13.15 -28.26
C ARG A 71 -52.55 -12.65 -28.44
N ASP A 72 -52.90 -11.50 -27.86
CA ASP A 72 -54.23 -10.90 -28.03
C ASP A 72 -54.49 -10.48 -29.49
N LEU A 73 -53.48 -9.92 -30.15
CA LEU A 73 -53.55 -9.57 -31.58
C LEU A 73 -53.72 -10.81 -32.44
N GLU A 74 -53.00 -11.88 -32.14
CA GLU A 74 -53.09 -13.16 -32.87
C GLU A 74 -54.48 -13.79 -32.70
N MET A 75 -55.02 -13.83 -31.47
CA MET A 75 -56.40 -14.26 -31.21
C MET A 75 -57.42 -13.39 -31.94
N LYS A 76 -57.28 -12.06 -31.90
CA LYS A 76 -58.17 -11.14 -32.60
C LYS A 76 -58.05 -11.27 -34.12
N THR A 77 -56.86 -11.52 -34.65
CA THR A 77 -56.63 -11.75 -36.08
C THR A 77 -57.26 -13.07 -36.51
N GLN A 78 -57.14 -14.15 -35.74
CA GLN A 78 -57.90 -15.40 -35.97
C GLN A 78 -59.42 -15.17 -35.88
N GLN A 79 -59.86 -14.28 -34.98
CA GLN A 79 -61.27 -13.84 -34.90
C GLN A 79 -61.71 -12.94 -36.06
N LEU A 80 -60.78 -12.20 -36.68
CA LEU A 80 -60.98 -11.31 -37.84
C LEU A 80 -60.78 -12.02 -39.17
N GLU A 81 -60.09 -13.16 -39.23
CA GLU A 81 -60.20 -14.10 -40.37
C GLU A 81 -61.66 -14.55 -40.57
N ILE A 82 -62.48 -14.45 -39.52
CA ILE A 82 -63.94 -14.64 -39.59
C ILE A 82 -64.68 -13.34 -40.03
N LYS A 83 -64.10 -12.13 -39.89
CA LYS A 83 -64.66 -10.84 -40.36
C LYS A 83 -63.56 -9.78 -40.68
N LEU A 84 -63.37 -9.47 -41.97
CA LEU A 84 -62.42 -8.51 -42.58
C LEU A 84 -62.28 -7.11 -41.93
N SER A 85 -61.04 -6.57 -41.85
CA SER A 85 -60.59 -5.23 -42.36
C SER A 85 -59.32 -4.66 -41.67
N ASN A 86 -58.62 -3.74 -42.35
CA ASN A 86 -57.17 -3.43 -42.35
C ASN A 86 -56.61 -2.36 -41.38
N LYS A 87 -55.26 -2.39 -41.25
CA LYS A 87 -54.26 -1.31 -40.96
C LYS A 87 -53.93 -1.12 -39.46
N THR A 88 -52.69 -1.25 -38.97
CA THR A 88 -51.56 -0.29 -39.14
C THR A 88 -50.33 -0.81 -38.36
N GLU A 89 -49.10 -0.67 -38.89
CA GLU A 89 -47.85 -0.95 -38.17
C GLU A 89 -46.76 0.05 -38.61
N GLU A 90 -46.35 0.94 -37.71
CA GLU A 90 -45.09 1.70 -37.74
C GLU A 90 -44.82 2.18 -36.30
N ASP A 91 -43.55 2.41 -35.96
CA ASP A 91 -43.00 2.90 -34.67
C ASP A 91 -42.45 1.89 -33.64
N ILE A 92 -41.41 1.13 -34.01
CA ILE A 92 -40.39 0.66 -33.04
C ILE A 92 -38.99 0.72 -33.66
N LYS A 93 -38.41 1.92 -33.79
CA LYS A 93 -37.00 2.02 -34.19
C LYS A 93 -36.25 3.24 -33.66
N LYS A 94 -36.31 3.51 -32.34
CA LYS A 94 -35.29 4.38 -31.72
C LYS A 94 -35.15 4.21 -30.22
N ALA A 95 -34.34 3.25 -29.78
CA ALA A 95 -33.72 3.29 -28.43
C ALA A 95 -32.58 2.26 -28.32
N ARG A 96 -31.35 2.65 -28.65
CA ARG A 96 -30.16 1.95 -28.13
C ARG A 96 -29.22 2.96 -27.47
N ARG A 97 -29.07 2.74 -26.17
CA ARG A 97 -28.43 3.60 -25.16
C ARG A 97 -26.92 3.37 -25.12
N LYS A 98 -26.19 4.44 -24.82
CA LYS A 98 -24.87 4.40 -24.17
C LYS A 98 -25.04 4.44 -22.65
N SER A 99 -23.97 3.99 -21.99
CA SER A 99 -23.51 4.30 -20.62
C SER A 99 -24.05 3.47 -19.45
N THR A 100 -23.26 2.44 -19.13
CA THR A 100 -23.03 1.88 -17.77
C THR A 100 -21.68 1.15 -17.73
N GLN A 101 -21.18 0.65 -18.87
CA GLN A 101 -19.87 0.00 -18.97
C GLN A 101 -18.69 0.98 -18.75
N ALA A 102 -18.80 2.22 -19.20
CA ALA A 102 -17.69 3.18 -19.15
C ALA A 102 -17.26 3.50 -17.71
N GLU A 103 -18.21 3.81 -16.82
CA GLU A 103 -17.92 4.19 -15.43
C GLU A 103 -17.33 3.04 -14.60
N MET A 104 -17.79 1.80 -14.86
CA MET A 104 -17.28 0.63 -14.16
C MET A 104 -15.83 0.33 -14.58
N VAL A 105 -15.54 0.39 -15.89
CA VAL A 105 -14.19 0.19 -16.44
C VAL A 105 -13.21 1.25 -15.95
N THR A 106 -13.63 2.53 -15.92
CA THR A 106 -12.77 3.61 -15.39
C THR A 106 -12.49 3.43 -13.90
N THR A 107 -13.48 2.99 -13.12
CA THR A 107 -13.31 2.77 -11.68
C THR A 107 -12.34 1.62 -11.40
N THR A 108 -12.42 0.52 -12.16
CA THR A 108 -11.51 -0.62 -11.99
C THR A 108 -10.07 -0.29 -12.39
N LEU A 109 -9.88 0.48 -13.47
CA LEU A 109 -8.55 0.93 -13.89
C LEU A 109 -7.92 1.87 -12.87
N GLU A 110 -8.72 2.74 -12.25
CA GLU A 110 -8.20 3.60 -11.18
C GLU A 110 -7.79 2.76 -9.97
N LEU A 111 -8.60 1.78 -9.53
CA LEU A 111 -8.22 0.87 -8.44
C LEU A 111 -6.91 0.10 -8.72
N GLU A 112 -6.73 -0.36 -9.95
CA GLU A 112 -5.48 -1.00 -10.39
C GLU A 112 -4.29 -0.04 -10.26
N ARG A 113 -4.43 1.19 -10.76
CA ARG A 113 -3.40 2.23 -10.60
C ARG A 113 -3.09 2.52 -9.14
N LEU A 114 -4.11 2.58 -8.28
CA LEU A 114 -3.94 2.82 -6.84
C LEU A 114 -3.18 1.67 -6.16
N GLU A 115 -3.42 0.44 -6.58
CA GLU A 115 -2.72 -0.73 -6.04
C GLU A 115 -1.26 -0.77 -6.48
N VAL A 116 -0.98 -0.45 -7.75
CA VAL A 116 0.39 -0.30 -8.27
C VAL A 116 1.15 0.76 -7.46
N GLU A 117 0.57 1.95 -7.30
CA GLU A 117 1.17 3.05 -6.52
C GLU A 117 1.43 2.63 -5.06
N ARG A 118 0.52 1.86 -4.45
CA ARG A 118 0.69 1.36 -3.08
C ARG A 118 1.86 0.38 -2.98
N VAL A 119 1.96 -0.55 -3.94
CA VAL A 119 3.05 -1.54 -3.98
C VAL A 119 4.40 -0.85 -4.19
N GLU A 120 4.48 0.08 -5.13
CA GLU A 120 5.69 0.86 -5.41
C GLU A 120 6.14 1.67 -4.19
N MET A 121 5.19 2.33 -3.50
CA MET A 121 5.49 3.08 -2.29
C MET A 121 6.01 2.17 -1.18
N ILE A 122 5.37 1.01 -0.93
CA ILE A 122 5.86 0.03 0.07
C ILE A 122 7.27 -0.44 -0.29
N TRP A 123 7.48 -0.81 -1.55
CA TRP A 123 8.77 -1.26 -2.04
C TRP A 123 9.86 -0.21 -1.82
N GLN A 124 9.58 1.04 -2.16
CA GLN A 124 10.51 2.16 -1.96
C GLN A 124 10.91 2.31 -0.48
N HIS A 125 9.95 2.25 0.45
CA HIS A 125 10.25 2.39 1.88
C HIS A 125 10.95 1.15 2.47
N LEU A 126 10.72 -0.04 1.91
CA LEU A 126 11.50 -1.24 2.24
C LEU A 126 12.93 -1.14 1.72
N CYS A 127 13.16 -0.58 0.53
CA CYS A 127 14.50 -0.26 0.05
C CYS A 127 15.19 0.75 0.96
N GLN A 128 14.48 1.81 1.39
CA GLN A 128 15.00 2.77 2.37
C GLN A 128 15.38 2.09 3.69
N TYR A 129 14.54 1.18 4.20
CA TYR A 129 14.85 0.37 5.37
C TYR A 129 16.16 -0.42 5.19
N THR A 130 16.33 -1.12 4.06
CA THR A 130 17.55 -1.91 3.82
C THR A 130 18.79 -1.04 3.68
N GLN A 131 18.65 0.16 3.10
CA GLN A 131 19.74 1.12 3.00
C GLN A 131 20.15 1.63 4.38
N LEU A 132 19.19 2.04 5.21
CA LEU A 132 19.46 2.48 6.58
C LEU A 132 20.11 1.37 7.42
N ARG A 133 19.68 0.12 7.24
CA ARG A 133 20.31 -1.04 7.88
C ARG A 133 21.77 -1.17 7.47
N HIS A 134 22.05 -1.16 6.17
CA HIS A 134 23.40 -1.28 5.65
C HIS A 134 24.32 -0.15 6.16
N GLU A 135 23.88 1.10 6.06
CA GLU A 135 24.63 2.25 6.56
C GLU A 135 24.89 2.15 8.07
N THR A 136 23.89 1.73 8.85
CA THR A 136 24.02 1.59 10.30
C THR A 136 25.05 0.52 10.67
N ASP A 137 25.03 -0.63 9.98
CA ASP A 137 26.01 -1.69 10.21
C ASP A 137 27.44 -1.20 9.89
N MET A 138 27.60 -0.43 8.80
CA MET A 138 28.88 0.20 8.44
C MET A 138 29.35 1.21 9.51
N PHE A 139 28.45 2.06 10.01
CA PHE A 139 28.78 2.99 11.09
C PHE A 139 29.10 2.27 12.40
N ASN A 140 28.38 1.19 12.72
CA ASN A 140 28.64 0.45 13.95
C ASN A 140 30.03 -0.22 13.88
N GLN A 141 30.37 -0.81 12.72
CA GLN A 141 31.67 -1.43 12.50
C GLN A 141 32.84 -0.45 12.69
N SER A 142 32.70 0.82 12.31
CA SER A 142 33.77 1.82 12.47
C SER A 142 33.98 2.26 13.93
N THR A 143 33.03 2.01 14.84
CA THR A 143 33.16 2.40 16.26
C THR A 143 34.31 1.68 16.98
N ILE A 144 34.80 0.56 16.44
CA ILE A 144 35.90 -0.21 17.03
C ILE A 144 37.28 0.30 16.60
N GLU A 145 37.39 1.09 15.52
CA GLU A 145 38.67 1.56 14.99
C GLU A 145 39.50 2.34 16.04
N PRO A 146 38.93 3.24 16.86
CA PRO A 146 39.69 3.92 17.92
C PRO A 146 40.19 2.95 18.99
N VAL A 147 39.47 1.85 19.24
CA VAL A 147 39.90 0.82 20.19
C VAL A 147 41.10 0.08 19.64
N ASP A 148 41.06 -0.34 18.37
CA ASP A 148 42.19 -1.03 17.72
C ASP A 148 43.45 -0.14 17.73
N GLN A 149 43.30 1.16 17.44
CA GLN A 149 44.40 2.12 17.51
C GLN A 149 45.02 2.23 18.92
N LEU A 150 44.23 2.16 19.98
CA LEU A 150 44.72 2.18 21.36
C LEU A 150 45.35 0.84 21.74
N LEU A 151 44.79 -0.29 21.31
CA LEU A 151 45.35 -1.61 21.56
C LEU A 151 46.75 -1.76 20.97
N ARG A 152 46.98 -1.22 19.78
CA ARG A 152 48.32 -1.19 19.14
C ARG A 152 49.36 -0.36 19.92
N LYS A 153 48.92 0.54 20.80
CA LYS A 153 49.79 1.41 21.62
C LYS A 153 50.06 0.84 23.01
N VAL A 154 49.49 -0.31 23.37
CA VAL A 154 49.71 -0.94 24.67
C VAL A 154 51.16 -1.43 24.76
N ASP A 155 51.87 -0.97 25.80
CA ASP A 155 53.26 -1.31 26.05
C ASP A 155 53.43 -1.76 27.51
N PRO A 156 53.46 -3.08 27.78
CA PRO A 156 53.56 -3.60 29.13
C PRO A 156 54.82 -3.18 29.90
N ALA A 157 55.90 -2.78 29.21
CA ALA A 157 57.13 -2.34 29.87
C ALA A 157 56.96 -0.93 30.45
N LYS A 158 56.29 -0.03 29.72
CA LYS A 158 55.98 1.33 30.19
C LYS A 158 54.96 1.32 31.32
N ASP A 159 53.95 0.47 31.23
CA ASP A 159 52.88 0.41 32.24
C ASP A 159 53.37 -0.06 33.63
N ARG A 160 54.51 -0.75 33.70
CA ARG A 160 55.10 -1.27 34.96
C ARG A 160 55.89 -0.24 35.77
N GLU A 161 56.03 1.00 35.31
CA GLU A 161 56.93 1.98 35.93
C GLU A 161 56.35 2.62 37.20
N HIS A 162 56.42 1.92 38.33
CA HIS A 162 56.14 2.46 39.66
C HIS A 162 57.28 2.08 40.60
N LYS A 163 58.02 3.06 41.14
CA LYS A 163 59.20 2.83 42.01
C LYS A 163 59.10 3.61 43.31
N THR A 164 59.46 2.96 44.42
CA THR A 164 59.54 3.55 45.76
C THR A 164 61.00 3.83 46.19
N GLY A 165 61.97 3.45 45.37
CA GLY A 165 63.40 3.60 45.60
C GLY A 165 64.21 2.73 44.63
N ASN A 166 65.43 3.17 44.30
CA ASN A 166 66.33 2.45 43.38
C ASN A 166 67.57 1.87 44.10
N ILE A 167 67.67 2.08 45.41
CA ILE A 167 68.82 1.65 46.22
C ILE A 167 68.53 0.24 46.72
N ARG A 168 69.44 -0.70 46.45
CA ARG A 168 69.38 -2.06 47.02
C ARG A 168 69.98 -2.05 48.43
N PRO A 169 69.44 -2.82 49.38
CA PRO A 169 70.04 -2.95 50.71
C PRO A 169 71.50 -3.40 50.65
N VAL A 170 72.29 -2.97 51.64
CA VAL A 170 73.69 -3.40 51.83
C VAL A 170 73.81 -4.12 53.17
N ASP A 171 74.75 -5.06 53.25
CA ASP A 171 75.01 -5.80 54.48
C ASP A 171 75.60 -4.87 55.55
N MET A 172 75.27 -5.14 56.81
CA MET A 172 75.77 -4.40 57.96
C MET A 172 77.02 -5.12 58.49
N GLU A 173 78.13 -4.40 58.67
CA GLU A 173 79.32 -4.96 59.32
C GLU A 173 79.02 -5.17 60.82
N ILE A 174 79.11 -6.41 61.28
CA ILE A 174 78.94 -6.85 62.68
C ILE A 174 80.30 -7.23 63.25
#